data_AF-A0AAY5KLY4-F1
#
_entry.id   AF-A0AAY5KLY4-F1
#
_cell.length_a   1.000
_cell.length_b   1.000
_cell.length_c   1.000
_cell.angle_alpha   90.00
_cell.angle_beta   90.00
_cell.angle_gamma   90.00
#
_symmetry.space_group_name_H-M   'P 1'
#
loop_
_entity.id
_entity.type
_entity.pdbx_description
1 polymer ?
#
loop_
_entity_poly.entity_id
_entity_poly.type
_entity_poly.pdbx_seq_one_letter_code
_entity_poly.pdbx_strand_id
1 'polypeptide(L)'
;MVCITIMFFLSFRILCVKYLKILLLWHRLVNLLTLSFLFSAVMHMFQSFTEGDLKEVIGILAEKKARQEARQSKRTKRAKKASKPCSLRRVEVTISELGLGYESDETLLFKYCSGSCIASRRSYDLILKKWTRKGISKRERGPCCRPTNYDKISFLDNSNKYKSLQEFSALGCHCV
;
A
#
# COMPACT_ATOMS: atom_id res chain seq x y z
N MET A 1 -61.33 16.74 -71.97
CA MET A 1 -60.87 17.83 -71.09
C MET A 1 -60.25 17.36 -69.76
N VAL A 2 -59.79 16.10 -69.62
CA VAL A 2 -59.23 15.58 -68.34
C VAL A 2 -57.68 15.50 -68.36
N CYS A 3 -57.03 15.41 -69.53
CA CYS A 3 -55.57 15.31 -69.61
C CYS A 3 -54.79 16.62 -69.32
N ILE A 4 -55.35 17.78 -69.67
CA ILE A 4 -54.64 19.07 -69.55
C ILE A 4 -54.53 19.51 -68.08
N THR A 5 -55.55 19.25 -67.27
CA THR A 5 -55.58 19.53 -65.82
C THR A 5 -54.60 18.65 -65.04
N ILE A 6 -54.43 17.38 -65.42
CA ILE A 6 -53.50 16.46 -64.75
C ILE A 6 -52.04 16.82 -65.05
N MET A 7 -51.71 17.23 -66.28
CA MET A 7 -50.34 17.66 -66.63
C MET A 7 -49.93 18.96 -65.93
N PHE A 8 -50.84 19.92 -65.77
CA PHE A 8 -50.57 21.15 -65.00
C PHE A 8 -50.34 20.87 -63.52
N PHE A 9 -51.16 20.00 -62.91
CA PHE A 9 -50.97 19.57 -61.53
C PHE A 9 -49.66 18.81 -61.31
N LEU A 10 -49.26 17.93 -62.24
CA LEU A 10 -47.97 17.24 -62.14
C LEU A 10 -46.79 18.21 -62.25
N SER A 11 -46.82 19.16 -63.18
CA SER A 11 -45.75 20.15 -63.34
C SER A 11 -45.61 21.08 -62.12
N PHE A 12 -46.74 21.53 -61.55
CA PHE A 12 -46.74 22.36 -60.34
C PHE A 12 -46.23 21.60 -59.10
N ARG A 13 -46.60 20.32 -58.97
CA ARG A 13 -46.14 19.45 -57.88
C ARG A 13 -44.64 19.14 -57.99
N ILE A 14 -44.11 18.99 -59.20
CA ILE A 14 -42.67 18.80 -59.46
C ILE A 14 -41.88 20.09 -59.15
N LEU A 15 -42.40 21.26 -59.54
CA LEU A 15 -41.77 22.55 -59.25
C LEU A 15 -41.73 22.83 -57.73
N CYS A 16 -42.82 22.51 -57.02
CA CYS A 16 -42.93 22.65 -55.56
C CYS A 16 -41.98 21.69 -54.81
N VAL A 17 -41.87 20.43 -55.26
CA VAL A 17 -40.94 19.45 -54.68
C VAL A 17 -39.47 19.84 -54.96
N LYS A 18 -39.17 20.42 -56.13
CA LYS A 18 -37.84 20.96 -56.42
C LYS A 18 -37.52 22.18 -55.54
N TYR A 19 -38.46 23.11 -55.38
CA TYR A 19 -38.29 24.29 -54.53
C TYR A 19 -38.14 23.92 -53.04
N LEU A 20 -38.92 22.95 -52.55
CA LEU A 20 -38.81 22.42 -51.18
C LEU A 20 -37.46 21.70 -50.97
N LYS A 21 -36.98 20.91 -51.95
CA LYS A 21 -35.64 20.31 -51.90
C LYS A 21 -34.53 21.36 -51.89
N ILE A 22 -34.65 22.43 -52.67
CA ILE A 22 -33.69 23.54 -52.70
C ILE A 22 -33.70 24.28 -51.36
N LEU A 23 -34.87 24.57 -50.79
CA LEU A 23 -35.00 25.23 -49.48
C LEU A 23 -34.42 24.35 -48.36
N LEU A 24 -34.67 23.03 -48.39
CA LEU A 24 -34.09 22.07 -47.45
C LEU A 24 -32.57 21.94 -47.62
N LEU A 25 -32.07 21.96 -48.85
CA LEU A 25 -30.63 21.97 -49.15
C LEU A 25 -29.97 23.28 -48.68
N TRP A 26 -30.63 24.42 -48.86
CA TRP A 26 -30.16 25.73 -48.42
C TRP A 26 -30.13 25.82 -46.88
N HIS A 27 -31.19 25.35 -46.21
CA HIS A 27 -31.24 25.24 -44.76
C HIS A 27 -30.15 24.29 -44.22
N ARG A 28 -29.90 23.17 -44.89
CA ARG A 28 -28.83 22.22 -44.52
C ARG A 28 -27.43 22.82 -44.74
N LEU A 29 -27.22 23.60 -45.79
CA LEU A 29 -25.96 24.32 -46.06
C LEU A 29 -25.69 25.42 -45.03
N VAL A 30 -26.71 26.22 -44.67
CA VAL A 30 -26.61 27.25 -43.61
C VAL A 30 -26.32 26.60 -42.25
N ASN A 31 -26.90 25.44 -41.96
CA ASN A 31 -26.63 24.70 -40.72
C ASN A 31 -25.20 24.10 -40.69
N LEU A 32 -24.67 23.66 -41.84
CA LEU A 32 -23.26 23.24 -41.96
C LEU A 32 -22.27 24.41 -41.76
N LEU A 33 -22.60 25.60 -42.26
CA LEU A 33 -21.81 26.83 -42.10
C LEU A 33 -21.80 27.38 -40.67
N THR A 34 -22.88 27.18 -39.91
CA THR A 34 -22.95 27.56 -38.49
C THR A 34 -22.24 26.54 -37.59
N LEU A 35 -22.29 25.25 -37.93
CA LEU A 35 -21.54 24.19 -37.24
C LEU A 35 -20.02 24.39 -37.37
N SER A 36 -19.52 24.81 -38.53
CA SER A 36 -18.09 25.08 -38.73
C SER A 36 -17.61 26.29 -37.92
N PHE A 37 -18.43 27.34 -37.79
CA PHE A 37 -18.13 28.51 -36.97
C PHE A 37 -18.05 28.17 -35.47
N LEU A 38 -18.98 27.35 -34.97
CA LEU A 38 -18.93 26.82 -33.60
C LEU A 38 -17.69 25.94 -33.37
N PHE A 39 -17.33 25.10 -34.34
CA PHE A 39 -16.15 24.26 -34.25
C PHE A 39 -14.86 25.10 -34.15
N SER A 40 -14.76 26.19 -34.91
CA SER A 40 -13.62 27.12 -34.83
C SER A 40 -13.51 27.76 -33.43
N ALA A 41 -14.62 28.25 -32.87
CA ALA A 41 -14.64 28.83 -31.53
C ALA A 41 -14.23 27.83 -30.43
N VAL A 42 -14.67 26.57 -30.55
CA VAL A 42 -14.27 25.49 -29.64
C VAL A 42 -12.79 25.15 -29.80
N MET A 43 -12.28 25.06 -31.03
CA MET A 43 -10.86 24.78 -31.29
C MET A 43 -9.95 25.87 -30.70
N HIS A 44 -10.36 27.15 -30.73
CA HIS A 44 -9.63 28.24 -30.08
C HIS A 44 -9.57 28.13 -28.55
N MET A 45 -10.58 27.53 -27.92
CA MET A 45 -10.56 27.30 -26.46
C MET A 45 -9.54 26.21 -26.08
N PHE A 46 -9.41 25.17 -26.92
CA PHE A 46 -8.49 24.05 -26.71
C PHE A 46 -7.02 24.36 -27.04
N GLN A 47 -6.72 25.49 -27.68
CA GLN A 47 -5.33 25.92 -27.95
C GLN A 47 -4.56 26.41 -26.71
N SER A 48 -5.25 26.59 -25.57
CA SER A 48 -4.62 27.07 -24.32
C SER A 48 -4.07 25.97 -23.41
N PHE A 49 -4.27 24.68 -23.75
CA PHE A 49 -3.67 23.57 -23.00
C PHE A 49 -2.25 23.33 -23.54
N THR A 50 -1.28 24.03 -22.96
CA THR A 50 0.10 24.03 -23.47
C THR A 50 0.82 22.72 -23.15
N GLU A 51 1.86 22.39 -23.92
CA GLU A 51 2.72 21.24 -23.65
C GLU A 51 3.37 21.32 -22.23
N GLY A 52 3.48 22.52 -21.66
CA GLY A 52 3.94 22.78 -20.30
C GLY A 52 3.01 22.24 -19.23
N ASP A 53 1.71 22.52 -19.34
CA ASP A 53 0.68 22.07 -18.38
C ASP A 53 0.57 20.54 -18.37
N LEU A 54 0.68 19.91 -19.55
CA LEU A 54 0.68 18.47 -19.67
C LEU A 54 1.93 17.83 -19.04
N LYS A 55 3.11 18.42 -19.27
CA LYS A 55 4.37 17.96 -18.66
C LYS A 55 4.34 18.08 -17.13
N GLU A 56 3.72 19.15 -16.60
CA GLU A 56 3.54 19.34 -15.16
C GLU A 56 2.65 18.25 -14.55
N VAL A 57 1.49 17.97 -15.16
CA VAL A 57 0.58 16.93 -14.67
C VAL A 57 1.24 15.55 -14.73
N ILE A 58 1.97 15.24 -15.81
CA ILE A 58 2.71 13.97 -15.93
C ILE A 58 3.81 13.90 -14.85
N GLY A 59 4.51 15.00 -14.58
CA GLY A 59 5.50 15.08 -13.50
C GLY A 59 4.89 14.77 -12.12
N ILE A 60 3.75 15.38 -11.80
CA ILE A 60 3.03 15.16 -10.54
C ILE A 60 2.57 13.70 -10.42
N LEU A 61 2.04 13.11 -11.50
CA LEU A 61 1.59 11.71 -11.51
C LEU A 61 2.75 10.73 -11.38
N ALA A 62 3.87 10.99 -12.08
CA ALA A 62 5.08 10.20 -11.98
C ALA A 62 5.66 10.24 -10.55
N GLU A 63 5.69 11.42 -9.93
CA GLU A 63 6.17 11.57 -8.57
C GLU A 63 5.26 10.86 -7.55
N LYS A 64 3.93 10.98 -7.70
CA LYS A 64 2.97 10.25 -6.85
C LYS A 64 3.14 8.74 -6.98
N LYS A 65 3.36 8.22 -8.19
CA LYS A 65 3.62 6.79 -8.44
C LYS A 65 4.94 6.35 -7.81
N ALA A 66 6.02 7.10 -8.00
CA ALA A 66 7.31 6.81 -7.37
C ALA A 66 7.22 6.80 -5.83
N ARG A 67 6.50 7.75 -5.24
CA ARG A 67 6.22 7.80 -3.79
C ARG A 67 5.39 6.59 -3.33
N GLN A 68 4.40 6.14 -4.11
CA GLN A 68 3.61 4.94 -3.82
C GLN A 68 4.46 3.66 -3.90
N GLU A 69 5.27 3.50 -4.94
CA GLU A 69 6.15 2.34 -5.13
C GLU A 69 7.24 2.29 -4.05
N ALA A 70 7.80 3.43 -3.64
CA ALA A 70 8.73 3.53 -2.52
C ALA A 70 8.08 3.14 -1.19
N ARG A 71 6.83 3.55 -0.94
CA ARG A 71 6.06 3.15 0.25
C ARG A 71 5.75 1.65 0.23
N GLN A 72 5.37 1.10 -0.91
CA GLN A 72 5.04 -0.31 -1.07
C GLN A 72 6.28 -1.19 -0.94
N SER A 73 7.41 -0.80 -1.51
CA SER A 73 8.70 -1.52 -1.37
C SER A 73 9.22 -1.50 0.07
N LYS A 74 9.05 -0.41 0.82
CA LYS A 74 9.37 -0.37 2.27
C LYS A 74 8.49 -1.33 3.07
N ARG A 75 7.19 -1.42 2.74
CA ARG A 75 6.24 -2.33 3.41
C ARG A 75 6.56 -3.80 3.12
N THR A 76 6.89 -4.15 1.87
CA THR A 76 7.25 -5.52 1.49
C THR A 76 8.62 -5.93 2.03
N LYS A 77 9.61 -5.03 2.13
CA LYS A 77 10.91 -5.30 2.80
C LYS A 77 10.75 -5.63 4.29
N ARG A 78 9.84 -4.94 5.00
CA ARG A 78 9.50 -5.28 6.40
C ARG A 78 8.77 -6.64 6.52
N ALA A 79 7.93 -6.99 5.55
CA ALA A 79 7.23 -8.28 5.53
C ALA A 79 8.12 -9.47 5.11
N LYS A 80 9.16 -9.24 4.29
CA LYS A 80 10.06 -10.30 3.79
C LYS A 80 11.18 -10.73 4.74
N LYS A 81 11.40 -10.03 5.86
CA LYS A 81 12.24 -10.57 6.93
C LYS A 81 11.41 -11.61 7.68
N ALA A 82 11.26 -12.79 7.09
CA ALA A 82 10.62 -13.94 7.73
C ALA A 82 11.13 -14.03 9.16
N SER A 83 10.22 -14.02 10.12
CA SER A 83 10.57 -14.01 11.53
C SER A 83 11.45 -15.24 11.81
N LYS A 84 12.72 -15.02 12.19
CA LYS A 84 13.65 -16.11 12.50
C LYS A 84 13.03 -17.04 13.55
N PRO A 85 13.27 -18.37 13.47
CA PRO A 85 12.74 -19.29 14.47
C PRO A 85 13.30 -18.97 15.87
N CYS A 86 12.58 -19.42 16.91
CA CYS A 86 13.02 -19.30 18.29
C CYS A 86 14.44 -19.87 18.43
N SER A 87 15.37 -19.02 18.85
CA SER A 87 16.80 -19.34 18.92
C SER A 87 17.51 -18.48 19.95
N LEU A 88 18.65 -19.00 20.43
CA LEU A 88 19.53 -18.29 21.34
C LEU A 88 20.30 -17.20 20.58
N ARG A 89 20.29 -15.98 21.13
CA ARG A 89 21.08 -14.84 20.68
C ARG A 89 22.15 -14.53 21.70
N ARG A 90 23.21 -13.85 21.26
CA ARG A 90 24.35 -13.47 22.08
C ARG A 90 24.66 -12.01 21.78
N VAL A 91 25.00 -11.24 22.80
CA VAL A 91 25.43 -9.85 22.70
C VAL A 91 26.45 -9.60 23.80
N GLU A 92 27.52 -8.90 23.48
CA GLU A 92 28.50 -8.44 24.46
C GLU A 92 27.97 -7.15 25.08
N VAL A 93 27.94 -7.13 26.41
CA VAL A 93 27.44 -6.00 27.20
C VAL A 93 28.27 -5.89 28.48
N THR A 94 28.37 -4.69 29.02
CA THR A 94 28.96 -4.49 30.35
C THR A 94 27.92 -4.80 31.43
N ILE A 95 28.39 -5.04 32.65
CA ILE A 95 27.51 -5.33 33.79
C ILE A 95 26.63 -4.13 34.14
N SER A 96 27.17 -2.92 34.01
CA SER A 96 26.42 -1.69 34.23
C SER A 96 25.27 -1.52 33.20
N GLU A 97 25.48 -1.94 31.95
CA GLU A 97 24.46 -1.90 30.89
C GLU A 97 23.30 -2.87 31.09
N LEU A 98 23.44 -3.90 31.95
CA LEU A 98 22.35 -4.80 32.29
C LEU A 98 21.24 -4.11 33.09
N GLY A 99 21.52 -2.93 33.68
CA GLY A 99 20.51 -2.15 34.42
C GLY A 99 20.07 -2.80 35.73
N LEU A 100 20.89 -3.67 36.30
CA LEU A 100 20.62 -4.38 37.56
C LEU A 100 21.10 -3.60 38.81
N GLY A 101 21.61 -2.39 38.64
CA GLY A 101 22.12 -1.55 39.73
C GLY A 101 23.55 -1.89 40.20
N TYR A 102 24.29 -2.66 39.41
CA TYR A 102 25.71 -2.92 39.65
C TYR A 102 26.56 -1.93 38.85
N GLU A 103 27.60 -1.40 39.48
CA GLU A 103 28.63 -0.57 38.84
C GLU A 103 29.89 -1.40 38.65
N SER A 104 30.10 -1.86 37.42
CA SER A 104 31.28 -2.61 36.99
C SER A 104 31.49 -2.42 35.49
N ASP A 105 32.76 -2.26 35.11
CA ASP A 105 33.21 -2.15 33.71
C ASP A 105 33.53 -3.53 33.09
N GLU A 106 33.28 -4.62 33.82
CA GLU A 106 33.50 -5.98 33.31
C GLU A 106 32.50 -6.30 32.18
N THR A 107 33.03 -6.75 31.04
CA THR A 107 32.24 -7.13 29.85
C THR A 107 31.93 -8.62 29.87
N LEU A 108 30.67 -8.96 29.63
CA LEU A 108 30.23 -10.35 29.54
C LEU A 108 29.39 -10.62 28.29
N LEU A 109 29.30 -11.91 27.95
CA LEU A 109 28.50 -12.37 26.83
C LEU A 109 27.08 -12.71 27.28
N PHE A 110 26.17 -11.75 27.16
CA PHE A 110 24.77 -11.93 27.49
C PHE A 110 24.03 -12.70 26.40
N LYS A 111 23.50 -13.86 26.76
CA LYS A 111 22.67 -14.70 25.89
C LYS A 111 21.18 -14.54 26.23
N TYR A 112 20.34 -14.37 25.21
CA TYR A 112 18.88 -14.18 25.37
C TYR A 112 18.08 -14.91 24.29
N CYS A 113 16.82 -15.22 24.58
CA CYS A 113 15.93 -15.92 23.66
C CYS A 113 15.10 -14.94 22.83
N SER A 114 15.09 -15.14 21.51
CA SER A 114 14.22 -14.38 20.61
C SER A 114 13.88 -15.18 19.36
N GLY A 115 12.76 -14.81 18.73
CA GLY A 115 12.30 -15.42 17.49
C GLY A 115 10.83 -15.79 17.54
N SER A 116 10.36 -16.41 16.47
CA SER A 116 8.98 -16.81 16.27
C SER A 116 8.75 -18.26 16.65
N CYS A 117 7.61 -18.51 17.31
CA CYS A 117 7.13 -19.83 17.72
C CYS A 117 5.93 -20.30 16.89
N ILE A 118 5.72 -19.75 15.69
CA ILE A 118 4.60 -20.12 14.81
C ILE A 118 4.58 -21.63 14.51
N ALA A 119 5.76 -22.23 14.32
CA ALA A 119 5.91 -23.66 14.03
C ALA A 119 5.59 -24.57 15.23
N SER A 120 5.61 -24.03 16.46
CA SER A 120 5.36 -24.79 17.70
C SER A 120 3.91 -24.68 18.19
N ARG A 121 3.01 -24.08 17.40
CA ARG A 121 1.60 -23.95 17.78
C ARG A 121 0.95 -25.31 17.95
N ARG A 122 0.29 -25.52 19.09
CA ARG A 122 -0.48 -26.72 19.41
C ARG A 122 -1.97 -26.50 19.12
N SER A 123 -2.76 -27.56 19.22
CA SER A 123 -4.23 -27.49 19.05
C SER A 123 -4.87 -26.44 19.96
N TYR A 124 -4.37 -26.30 21.20
CA TYR A 124 -4.78 -25.24 22.13
C TYR A 124 -4.68 -23.84 21.52
N ASP A 125 -3.54 -23.51 20.91
CA ASP A 125 -3.31 -22.19 20.30
C ASP A 125 -4.24 -21.92 19.11
N LEU A 126 -4.53 -22.97 18.33
CA LEU A 126 -5.45 -22.89 17.19
C LEU A 126 -6.88 -22.66 17.65
N ILE A 127 -7.31 -23.35 18.72
CA ILE A 127 -8.63 -23.17 19.33
C ILE A 127 -8.74 -21.76 19.90
N LEU A 128 -7.76 -21.32 20.67
CA LEU A 128 -7.75 -19.98 21.29
C LEU A 128 -7.79 -18.89 20.22
N LYS A 129 -7.03 -19.04 19.13
CA LYS A 129 -7.10 -18.14 17.97
C LYS A 129 -8.51 -18.07 17.36
N LYS A 130 -9.20 -19.21 17.24
CA LYS A 130 -10.60 -19.24 16.76
C LYS A 130 -11.56 -18.57 17.74
N TRP A 131 -11.37 -18.75 19.05
CA TRP A 131 -12.21 -18.16 20.08
C TRP A 131 -12.03 -16.66 20.22
N THR A 132 -10.80 -16.14 20.08
CA THR A 132 -10.54 -14.70 20.00
C THR A 132 -11.25 -14.07 18.80
N ARG A 133 -11.22 -14.73 17.64
CA ARG A 133 -11.98 -14.26 16.44
C ARG A 133 -13.49 -14.25 16.64
N LYS A 134 -14.01 -15.14 17.48
CA LYS A 134 -15.43 -15.19 17.87
C LYS A 134 -15.79 -14.22 19.01
N GLY A 135 -14.81 -13.46 19.54
CA GLY A 135 -15.03 -12.53 20.66
C GLY A 135 -15.19 -13.20 22.03
N ILE A 136 -14.96 -14.51 22.14
CA ILE A 136 -15.07 -15.27 23.39
C ILE A 136 -13.86 -14.97 24.30
N SER A 137 -12.67 -14.86 23.70
CA SER A 137 -11.44 -14.42 24.39
C SER A 137 -11.07 -13.01 23.94
N LYS A 138 -10.62 -12.17 24.88
CA LYS A 138 -10.17 -10.80 24.61
C LYS A 138 -8.73 -10.71 24.10
N ARG A 139 -7.92 -11.78 24.22
CA ARG A 139 -6.50 -11.77 23.83
C ARG A 139 -6.12 -13.08 23.13
N GLU A 140 -5.57 -12.96 21.92
CA GLU A 140 -4.83 -14.05 21.29
C GLU A 140 -3.41 -14.05 21.88
N ARG A 141 -3.09 -15.07 22.68
CA ARG A 141 -1.72 -15.34 23.11
C ARG A 141 -1.31 -16.69 22.51
N GLY A 142 -0.37 -16.66 21.57
CA GLY A 142 0.29 -17.86 21.10
C GLY A 142 1.57 -18.13 21.88
N PRO A 143 2.29 -19.22 21.56
CA PRO A 143 3.51 -19.59 22.26
C PRO A 143 4.58 -18.51 22.07
N CYS A 144 5.39 -18.31 23.10
CA CYS A 144 6.47 -17.33 23.14
C CYS A 144 7.83 -18.01 23.33
N CYS A 145 8.88 -17.40 22.79
CA CYS A 145 10.24 -17.92 22.89
C CYS A 145 10.82 -17.54 24.26
N ARG A 146 10.99 -18.51 25.16
CA ARG A 146 11.48 -18.29 26.54
C ARG A 146 12.72 -19.13 26.82
N PRO A 147 13.57 -18.70 27.77
CA PRO A 147 14.68 -19.52 28.26
C PRO A 147 14.17 -20.80 28.93
N THR A 148 14.87 -21.92 28.73
CA THR A 148 14.64 -23.18 29.47
C THR A 148 15.55 -23.33 30.66
N ASN A 149 16.77 -22.80 30.55
CA ASN A 149 17.84 -22.93 31.53
C ASN A 149 18.63 -21.62 31.53
N TYR A 150 19.29 -21.34 32.65
CA TYR A 150 20.05 -20.12 32.84
C TYR A 150 21.49 -20.39 33.29
N ASP A 151 22.36 -19.43 32.97
CA ASP A 151 23.77 -19.40 33.32
C ASP A 151 24.00 -18.55 34.57
N LYS A 152 25.17 -18.72 35.21
CA LYS A 152 25.61 -17.94 36.37
C LYS A 152 27.02 -17.41 36.16
N ILE A 153 27.31 -16.22 36.69
CA ILE A 153 28.64 -15.61 36.60
C ILE A 153 28.99 -14.92 37.91
N SER A 154 30.29 -14.83 38.19
CA SER A 154 30.83 -13.97 39.24
C SER A 154 31.77 -12.95 38.62
N PHE A 155 31.65 -11.71 39.08
CA PHE A 155 32.33 -10.55 38.51
C PHE A 155 32.87 -9.68 39.64
N LEU A 156 33.81 -8.80 39.31
CA LEU A 156 34.37 -7.83 40.25
C LEU A 156 33.69 -6.47 40.05
N ASP A 157 33.21 -5.87 41.13
CA ASP A 157 32.67 -4.50 41.06
C ASP A 157 33.78 -3.44 41.13
N ASN A 158 33.42 -2.18 40.86
CA ASN A 158 34.37 -1.05 40.92
C ASN A 158 34.94 -0.80 42.33
N SER A 159 34.37 -1.42 43.37
CA SER A 159 34.89 -1.42 44.74
C SER A 159 35.79 -2.62 45.04
N ASN A 160 36.22 -3.36 44.02
CA ASN A 160 37.00 -4.60 44.14
C ASN A 160 36.33 -5.68 45.01
N LYS A 161 35.00 -5.74 45.02
CA LYS A 161 34.23 -6.80 45.70
C LYS A 161 33.65 -7.75 44.68
N TYR A 162 33.85 -9.05 44.94
CA TYR A 162 33.22 -10.09 44.13
C TYR A 162 31.73 -10.13 44.37
N LYS A 163 30.97 -10.16 43.28
CA LYS A 163 29.52 -10.31 43.26
C LYS A 163 29.14 -11.40 42.27
N SER A 164 27.99 -12.02 42.45
CA SER A 164 27.51 -13.10 41.60
C SER A 164 26.12 -12.81 41.07
N LEU A 165 25.92 -13.00 39.77
CA LEU A 165 24.60 -12.98 39.13
C LEU A 165 24.15 -14.41 38.85
N GLN A 166 22.95 -14.71 39.33
CA GLN A 166 22.26 -15.94 39.03
C GLN A 166 21.10 -15.67 38.07
N GLU A 167 20.77 -16.67 37.26
CA GLU A 167 19.63 -16.64 36.33
C GLU A 167 19.57 -15.46 35.35
N PHE A 168 20.71 -14.85 35.06
CA PHE A 168 20.75 -13.63 34.25
C PHE A 168 20.77 -13.95 32.74
N SER A 169 21.51 -14.98 32.30
CA SER A 169 21.70 -15.30 30.88
C SER A 169 21.10 -16.65 30.50
N ALA A 170 20.49 -16.76 29.31
CA ALA A 170 19.89 -18.01 28.84
C ALA A 170 20.92 -19.02 28.30
N LEU A 171 20.75 -20.30 28.63
CA LEU A 171 21.54 -21.41 28.05
C LEU A 171 20.82 -22.12 26.90
N GLY A 172 19.49 -22.15 26.93
CA GLY A 172 18.64 -22.79 25.92
C GLY A 172 17.32 -22.04 25.76
N CYS A 173 16.68 -22.20 24.60
CA CYS A 173 15.42 -21.53 24.27
C CYS A 173 14.38 -22.54 23.81
N HIS A 174 13.14 -22.35 24.24
CA HIS A 174 12.01 -23.17 23.80
C HIS A 174 10.74 -22.32 23.66
N CYS A 175 9.79 -22.85 22.89
CA CYS A 175 8.49 -22.25 22.68
C CYS A 175 7.52 -22.78 23.74
N VAL A 176 7.02 -21.89 24.58
CA VAL A 176 6.07 -22.19 25.67
C VAL A 176 4.80 -21.35 25.56
#